data_AF-D0UT06-F1
#
_entry.id   AF-D0UT06-F1
#
_cell.length_a   1.000
_cell.length_b   1.000
_cell.length_c   1.000
_cell.angle_alpha   90.00
_cell.angle_beta   90.00
_cell.angle_gamma   90.00
#
_symmetry.space_group_name_H-M   'P 1'
#
loop_
_entity.id
_entity.type
_entity.pdbx_description
1 polymer ?
#
loop_
_entity_poly.entity_id
_entity_poly.type
_entity_poly.pdbx_seq_one_letter_code
_entity_poly.pdbx_strand_id
1 'polypeptide(L)'
;IRDSGNEVVCLNKKGQELTLNQVFEEMKLSAYDLTVDMLDVHADRNTFHRFDKFNAKYNPIGESRLREVFLKTDNYVGGKYFAEIIKEVAADLEESKYQNAELRLSVYGKSADEWEKLAKWAHNFQVYSDNIRWLVQMPRLYDVYRSNKLITNFQQLIDNLFLPLFEATNNPEAHPELHCFLKQLVGFDSVDDESKPEHPVFDREVPTPEQWTDEENPPYAYYVYYVYANMCVLNQFRKSRGMNTFVFRP
;
A
#
# COMPACT_ATOMS: atom_id res chain seq x y z
N ILE A 1 -10.69 -22.03 -6.03
CA ILE A 1 -12.02 -22.68 -6.19
C ILE A 1 -11.90 -24.19 -6.18
N ARG A 2 -11.13 -24.79 -7.10
CA ARG A 2 -10.99 -26.26 -7.19
C ARG A 2 -10.41 -26.88 -5.91
N ASP A 3 -9.38 -26.27 -5.34
CA ASP A 3 -8.68 -26.85 -4.19
C ASP A 3 -9.12 -26.25 -2.83
N SER A 4 -9.58 -24.99 -2.82
CA SER A 4 -9.91 -24.25 -1.58
C SER A 4 -11.31 -23.60 -1.60
N GLY A 5 -12.27 -24.15 -2.35
CA GLY A 5 -13.59 -23.55 -2.54
C GLY A 5 -14.42 -23.31 -1.27
N ASN A 6 -14.18 -24.11 -0.22
CA ASN A 6 -14.88 -24.01 1.06
C ASN A 6 -14.19 -23.08 2.08
N GLU A 7 -13.05 -22.48 1.72
CA GLU A 7 -12.35 -21.53 2.58
C GLU A 7 -13.17 -20.25 2.71
N VAL A 8 -13.34 -19.76 3.94
CA VAL A 8 -14.04 -18.50 4.21
C VAL A 8 -13.11 -17.35 3.86
N VAL A 9 -13.56 -16.47 2.95
CA VAL A 9 -12.68 -15.43 2.37
C VAL A 9 -13.15 -14.01 2.62
N CYS A 10 -14.41 -13.78 2.97
CA CYS A 10 -14.90 -12.45 3.33
C CYS A 10 -16.20 -12.51 4.13
N LEU A 11 -16.63 -11.36 4.66
CA LEU A 11 -17.93 -11.18 5.28
C LEU A 11 -18.89 -10.48 4.31
N ASN A 12 -20.15 -10.90 4.30
CA ASN A 12 -21.19 -10.19 3.55
C ASN A 12 -21.59 -8.88 4.26
N LYS A 13 -22.43 -8.06 3.59
CA LYS A 13 -22.96 -6.79 4.15
C LYS A 13 -23.79 -6.98 5.44
N LYS A 14 -24.18 -8.22 5.77
CA LYS A 14 -24.94 -8.60 6.97
C LYS A 14 -24.05 -9.26 8.04
N GLY A 15 -22.72 -9.29 7.85
CA GLY A 15 -21.76 -9.87 8.78
C GLY A 15 -21.66 -11.39 8.75
N GLN A 16 -22.20 -12.07 7.74
CA GLN A 16 -22.09 -13.53 7.60
C GLN A 16 -20.84 -13.90 6.79
N GLU A 17 -20.18 -14.96 7.21
CA GLU A 17 -19.03 -15.55 6.53
C GLU A 17 -19.41 -16.12 5.17
N LEU A 18 -18.66 -15.72 4.14
CA LEU A 18 -18.79 -16.23 2.78
C LEU A 18 -17.56 -17.04 2.40
N THR A 19 -17.80 -18.24 1.87
CA THR A 19 -16.75 -19.07 1.28
C THR A 19 -16.36 -18.57 -0.10
N LEU A 20 -15.18 -18.96 -0.58
CA LEU A 20 -14.72 -18.62 -1.92
C LEU A 20 -15.73 -19.04 -2.99
N ASN A 21 -16.33 -20.23 -2.87
CA ASN A 21 -17.40 -20.67 -3.77
C ASN A 21 -18.62 -19.74 -3.73
N GLN A 22 -19.07 -19.34 -2.53
CA GLN A 22 -20.20 -18.44 -2.37
C GLN A 22 -19.93 -17.05 -2.96
N VAL A 23 -18.69 -16.54 -2.84
CA VAL A 23 -18.30 -15.27 -3.48
C VAL A 23 -18.43 -15.35 -5.00
N PHE A 24 -17.98 -16.44 -5.61
CA PHE A 24 -18.09 -16.64 -7.06
C PHE A 24 -19.55 -16.86 -7.50
N GLU A 25 -20.36 -17.57 -6.71
CA GLU A 25 -21.80 -17.74 -6.95
C GLU A 25 -22.56 -16.40 -6.87
N GLU A 26 -22.28 -15.56 -5.87
CA GLU A 26 -22.89 -14.23 -5.76
C GLU A 26 -22.56 -13.33 -6.96
N MET A 27 -21.33 -13.45 -7.48
CA MET A 27 -20.88 -12.72 -8.67
C MET A 27 -21.38 -13.35 -9.97
N LYS A 28 -22.02 -14.52 -9.91
CA LYS A 28 -22.45 -15.33 -11.07
C LYS A 28 -21.29 -15.60 -12.04
N LEU A 29 -20.09 -15.80 -11.50
CA LEU A 29 -18.89 -16.09 -12.28
C LEU A 29 -18.46 -17.54 -12.05
N SER A 30 -18.07 -18.23 -13.12
CA SER A 30 -17.35 -19.50 -12.99
C SER A 30 -15.83 -19.26 -13.00
N ALA A 31 -15.05 -20.25 -12.54
CA ALA A 31 -13.59 -20.21 -12.66
C ALA A 31 -13.11 -20.07 -14.12
N TYR A 32 -13.92 -20.53 -15.08
CA TYR A 32 -13.59 -20.49 -16.51
C TYR A 32 -13.94 -19.15 -17.16
N ASP A 33 -14.88 -18.41 -16.57
CA ASP A 33 -15.28 -17.07 -17.02
C ASP A 33 -14.43 -15.96 -16.38
N LEU A 34 -13.56 -16.32 -15.42
CA LEU A 34 -12.69 -15.37 -14.74
C LEU A 34 -11.60 -14.88 -15.69
N THR A 35 -11.70 -13.63 -16.12
CA THR A 35 -10.66 -12.94 -16.88
C THR A 35 -9.95 -11.91 -16.01
N VAL A 36 -8.79 -11.46 -16.49
CA VAL A 36 -8.06 -10.32 -15.89
C VAL A 36 -8.95 -9.06 -15.84
N ASP A 37 -9.91 -8.91 -16.78
CA ASP A 37 -10.89 -7.80 -16.79
C ASP A 37 -11.81 -7.82 -15.57
N MET A 38 -12.24 -9.02 -15.16
CA MET A 38 -13.14 -9.21 -14.01
C MET A 38 -12.43 -8.94 -12.67
N LEU A 39 -11.11 -9.08 -12.62
CA LEU A 39 -10.30 -8.75 -11.43
C LEU A 39 -10.01 -7.24 -11.30
N ASP A 40 -10.37 -6.45 -12.32
CA ASP A 40 -10.16 -5.00 -12.41
C ASP A 40 -8.70 -4.57 -12.09
N VAL A 41 -7.73 -5.38 -12.55
CA VAL A 41 -6.29 -5.18 -12.27
C VAL A 41 -5.54 -4.41 -13.35
N HIS A 42 -6.24 -3.96 -14.40
CA HIS A 42 -5.63 -3.36 -15.57
C HIS A 42 -4.72 -2.17 -15.23
N ALA A 43 -3.60 -2.08 -15.94
CA ALA A 43 -2.85 -0.87 -16.17
C ALA A 43 -2.89 -0.62 -17.68
N ASP A 44 -4.03 -0.15 -18.20
CA ASP A 44 -4.17 0.13 -19.63
C ASP A 44 -3.38 1.40 -20.00
N ARG A 45 -2.91 1.53 -21.25
CA ARG A 45 -2.40 2.81 -21.78
C ARG A 45 -3.47 3.90 -21.74
N ASN A 46 -4.75 3.53 -21.73
CA ASN A 46 -5.89 4.44 -21.57
C ASN A 46 -6.24 4.76 -20.10
N THR A 47 -5.49 4.24 -19.11
CA THR A 47 -5.70 4.66 -17.70
C THR A 47 -5.37 6.13 -17.49
N PHE A 48 -4.64 6.76 -18.42
CA PHE A 48 -4.41 8.21 -18.49
C PHE A 48 -5.68 9.06 -18.72
N HIS A 49 -6.82 8.46 -19.11
CA HIS A 49 -8.05 9.20 -19.41
C HIS A 49 -9.31 8.69 -18.70
N ARG A 50 -9.19 7.64 -17.88
CA ARG A 50 -10.30 7.02 -17.11
C ARG A 50 -9.83 6.71 -15.67
N PHE A 51 -9.68 7.77 -14.89
CA PHE A 51 -9.17 7.76 -13.51
C PHE A 51 -10.20 7.28 -12.45
N ASP A 52 -11.45 7.03 -12.83
CA ASP A 52 -12.41 6.25 -12.04
C ASP A 52 -11.85 4.85 -11.71
N LYS A 53 -11.13 4.25 -12.66
CA LYS A 53 -10.40 2.97 -12.47
C LYS A 53 -9.14 3.10 -11.63
N PHE A 54 -8.44 4.23 -11.68
CA PHE A 54 -7.28 4.49 -10.81
C PHE A 54 -7.72 4.66 -9.35
N ASN A 55 -8.79 5.41 -9.11
CA ASN A 55 -9.39 5.52 -7.79
C ASN A 55 -9.95 4.16 -7.33
N ALA A 56 -10.61 3.35 -8.18
CA ALA A 56 -10.98 1.98 -7.80
C ALA A 56 -9.75 1.10 -7.46
N LYS A 57 -8.58 1.40 -8.03
CA LYS A 57 -7.30 0.72 -7.78
C LYS A 57 -6.62 1.15 -6.48
N TYR A 58 -6.71 2.40 -6.07
CA TYR A 58 -6.01 2.89 -4.87
C TYR A 58 -6.92 3.27 -3.71
N ASN A 59 -8.22 3.45 -3.95
CA ASN A 59 -9.19 3.73 -2.90
C ASN A 59 -9.49 2.44 -2.11
N PRO A 60 -9.09 2.34 -0.83
CA PRO A 60 -9.37 1.16 -0.01
C PRO A 60 -10.87 0.98 0.28
N ILE A 61 -11.73 1.94 -0.08
CA ILE A 61 -13.17 1.96 0.24
C ILE A 61 -14.03 1.45 -0.93
N GLY A 62 -13.52 1.42 -2.17
CA GLY A 62 -14.32 1.20 -3.39
C GLY A 62 -14.16 -0.15 -4.08
N GLU A 63 -13.63 -1.19 -3.43
CA GLU A 63 -13.06 -2.35 -4.12
C GLU A 63 -14.01 -3.43 -4.61
N SER A 64 -13.64 -4.04 -5.75
CA SER A 64 -14.13 -5.34 -6.19
C SER A 64 -13.76 -6.42 -5.17
N ARG A 65 -14.73 -7.21 -4.70
CA ARG A 65 -14.51 -8.26 -3.69
C ARG A 65 -13.39 -9.25 -4.06
N LEU A 66 -13.22 -9.55 -5.35
CA LEU A 66 -12.15 -10.44 -5.80
C LEU A 66 -10.77 -9.81 -5.61
N ARG A 67 -10.67 -8.50 -5.82
CA ARG A 67 -9.42 -7.77 -5.64
C ARG A 67 -9.01 -7.73 -4.17
N GLU A 68 -9.96 -7.50 -3.27
CA GLU A 68 -9.73 -7.57 -1.83
C GLU A 68 -9.22 -8.97 -1.42
N VAL A 69 -9.86 -10.03 -1.92
CA VAL A 69 -9.48 -11.42 -1.56
C VAL A 69 -8.11 -11.82 -2.13
N PHE A 70 -7.82 -11.52 -3.40
CA PHE A 70 -6.64 -12.03 -4.09
C PHE A 70 -5.42 -11.10 -4.09
N LEU A 71 -5.61 -9.78 -3.92
CA LEU A 71 -4.58 -8.79 -4.25
C LEU A 71 -4.35 -7.77 -3.13
N LYS A 72 -4.90 -8.00 -1.94
CA LYS A 72 -4.61 -7.22 -0.74
C LYS A 72 -3.81 -8.02 0.27
N THR A 73 -2.94 -7.30 0.98
CA THR A 73 -2.17 -7.80 2.12
C THR A 73 -3.02 -7.87 3.40
N ASP A 74 -3.94 -6.92 3.58
CA ASP A 74 -4.87 -6.83 4.72
C ASP A 74 -6.29 -7.18 4.23
N ASN A 75 -6.72 -8.42 4.45
CA ASN A 75 -8.07 -8.91 4.17
C ASN A 75 -8.47 -10.00 5.17
N TYR A 76 -9.68 -10.57 5.05
CA TYR A 76 -10.20 -11.56 6.01
C TYR A 76 -9.32 -12.83 6.13
N VAL A 77 -8.63 -13.25 5.06
CA VAL A 77 -7.69 -14.39 5.08
C VAL A 77 -6.24 -13.97 5.34
N GLY A 78 -6.04 -12.73 5.80
CA GLY A 78 -4.72 -12.17 6.11
C GLY A 78 -3.81 -12.06 4.89
N GLY A 79 -4.34 -11.91 3.67
CA GLY A 79 -3.54 -11.74 2.45
C GLY A 79 -2.86 -13.01 1.95
N LYS A 80 -3.33 -14.20 2.37
CA LYS A 80 -2.80 -15.51 1.98
C LYS A 80 -2.62 -15.68 0.48
N TYR A 81 -3.67 -15.46 -0.31
CA TYR A 81 -3.59 -15.67 -1.76
C TYR A 81 -2.66 -14.68 -2.45
N PHE A 82 -2.61 -13.43 -1.97
CA PHE A 82 -1.67 -12.45 -2.52
C PHE A 82 -0.22 -12.88 -2.26
N ALA A 83 0.07 -13.40 -1.06
CA ALA A 83 1.39 -13.92 -0.74
C ALA A 83 1.77 -15.15 -1.57
N GLU A 84 0.83 -16.06 -1.82
CA GLU A 84 1.04 -17.21 -2.72
C GLU A 84 1.42 -16.76 -4.14
N ILE A 85 0.71 -15.77 -4.69
CA ILE A 85 1.04 -15.19 -6.01
C ILE A 85 2.46 -14.62 -6.01
N ILE A 86 2.83 -13.85 -4.99
CA ILE A 86 4.17 -13.25 -4.89
C ILE A 86 5.25 -14.33 -4.78
N LYS A 87 4.98 -15.45 -4.11
CA LYS A 87 5.95 -16.55 -4.01
C LYS A 87 6.19 -17.24 -5.34
N GLU A 88 5.16 -17.48 -6.14
CA GLU A 88 5.32 -18.04 -7.48
C GLU A 88 6.15 -17.09 -8.36
N VAL A 89 5.86 -15.78 -8.31
CA VAL A 89 6.65 -14.76 -9.03
C VAL A 89 8.11 -14.72 -8.53
N ALA A 90 8.33 -14.85 -7.22
CA ALA A 90 9.66 -14.92 -6.65
C ALA A 90 10.43 -16.15 -7.13
N ALA A 91 9.79 -17.31 -7.16
CA ALA A 91 10.40 -18.56 -7.64
C ALA A 91 10.83 -18.44 -9.11
N ASP A 92 9.98 -17.88 -9.97
CA ASP A 92 10.29 -17.65 -11.39
C ASP A 92 11.50 -16.69 -11.57
N LEU A 93 11.55 -15.62 -10.77
CA LEU A 93 12.65 -14.66 -10.79
C LEU A 93 13.96 -15.26 -10.26
N GLU A 94 13.89 -16.13 -9.26
CA GLU A 94 15.05 -16.84 -8.70
C GLU A 94 15.61 -17.89 -9.67
N GLU A 95 14.77 -18.54 -10.47
CA GLU A 95 15.21 -19.44 -11.55
C GLU A 95 16.01 -18.66 -12.61
N SER A 96 15.64 -17.39 -12.84
CA SER A 96 16.31 -16.49 -13.77
C SER A 96 17.40 -15.65 -13.11
N LYS A 97 18.63 -16.18 -13.03
CA LYS A 97 19.81 -15.55 -12.37
C LYS A 97 20.00 -14.04 -12.55
N TYR A 98 19.65 -13.48 -13.70
CA TYR A 98 19.89 -12.06 -14.02
C TYR A 98 18.63 -11.18 -13.98
N GLN A 99 17.49 -11.74 -13.60
CA GLN A 99 16.24 -11.00 -13.47
C GLN A 99 16.07 -10.56 -12.02
N ASN A 100 15.80 -9.27 -11.85
CA ASN A 100 15.52 -8.68 -10.55
C ASN A 100 14.28 -7.80 -10.69
N ALA A 101 13.52 -7.67 -9.61
CA ALA A 101 12.32 -6.86 -9.59
C ALA A 101 12.30 -5.92 -8.39
N GLU A 102 11.86 -4.68 -8.64
CA GLU A 102 11.51 -3.71 -7.63
C GLU A 102 9.99 -3.59 -7.58
N LEU A 103 9.36 -4.35 -6.69
CA LEU A 103 7.91 -4.42 -6.57
C LEU A 103 7.41 -3.31 -5.64
N ARG A 104 6.20 -2.81 -5.91
CA ARG A 104 5.59 -1.71 -5.14
C ARG A 104 4.44 -2.22 -4.27
N LEU A 105 4.45 -1.83 -3.00
CA LEU A 105 3.37 -2.06 -2.05
C LEU A 105 2.82 -0.72 -1.57
N SER A 106 1.50 -0.61 -1.46
CA SER A 106 0.87 0.62 -0.99
C SER A 106 0.86 0.68 0.54
N VAL A 107 1.26 1.83 1.07
CA VAL A 107 0.91 2.26 2.44
C VAL A 107 0.13 3.57 2.31
N TYR A 108 -1.09 3.55 2.80
CA TYR A 108 -2.07 4.62 2.65
C TYR A 108 -1.92 5.73 3.70
N GLY A 109 -1.39 5.42 4.88
CA GLY A 109 -1.26 6.39 5.96
C GLY A 109 -2.59 6.71 6.65
N LYS A 110 -3.60 5.84 6.51
CA LYS A 110 -4.91 5.97 7.19
C LYS A 110 -4.81 5.71 8.70
N SER A 111 -3.85 4.89 9.11
CA SER A 111 -3.64 4.44 10.49
C SER A 111 -2.19 4.05 10.70
N ALA A 112 -1.63 4.34 11.88
CA ALA A 112 -0.26 3.95 12.25
C ALA A 112 -0.02 2.42 12.20
N ASP A 113 -1.05 1.62 12.49
CA ASP A 113 -0.97 0.15 12.50
C ASP A 113 -0.71 -0.48 11.12
N GLU A 114 -0.83 0.30 10.05
CA GLU A 114 -0.70 -0.20 8.67
C GLU A 114 0.68 -0.82 8.41
N TRP A 115 1.73 -0.20 8.94
CA TRP A 115 3.09 -0.71 8.86
C TRP A 115 3.25 -2.05 9.57
N GLU A 116 2.67 -2.19 10.76
CA GLU A 116 2.74 -3.44 11.51
C GLU A 116 1.98 -4.56 10.81
N LYS A 117 0.79 -4.28 10.28
CA LYS A 117 0.02 -5.26 9.52
C LYS A 117 0.77 -5.72 8.28
N LEU A 118 1.37 -4.79 7.54
CA LEU A 118 2.15 -5.11 6.35
C LEU A 118 3.37 -5.97 6.70
N ALA A 119 4.07 -5.62 7.78
CA ALA A 119 5.22 -6.38 8.25
C ALA A 119 4.84 -7.79 8.75
N LYS A 120 3.72 -7.92 9.46
CA LYS A 120 3.15 -9.20 9.90
C LYS A 120 2.81 -10.08 8.71
N TRP A 121 2.14 -9.53 7.69
CA TRP A 121 1.88 -10.24 6.44
C TRP A 121 3.18 -10.72 5.80
N ALA A 122 4.17 -9.83 5.66
CA ALA A 122 5.43 -10.17 5.03
C ALA A 122 6.19 -11.27 5.79
N HIS A 123 6.19 -11.21 7.12
CA HIS A 123 6.82 -12.18 8.00
C HIS A 123 6.11 -13.54 8.00
N ASN A 124 4.80 -13.55 8.25
CA ASN A 124 3.99 -14.78 8.38
C ASN A 124 4.01 -15.61 7.11
N PHE A 125 3.92 -14.94 5.95
CA PHE A 125 3.96 -15.63 4.68
C PHE A 125 5.38 -15.76 4.13
N GLN A 126 6.42 -15.21 4.75
CA GLN A 126 7.80 -15.29 4.27
C GLN A 126 7.96 -14.86 2.80
N VAL A 127 7.38 -13.71 2.43
CA VAL A 127 7.48 -13.15 1.06
C VAL A 127 8.80 -12.39 0.88
N TYR A 128 9.88 -13.14 0.91
CA TYR A 128 11.25 -12.65 0.76
C TYR A 128 11.96 -13.39 -0.37
N SER A 129 12.72 -12.65 -1.16
CA SER A 129 13.55 -13.18 -2.24
C SER A 129 14.79 -12.32 -2.39
N ASP A 130 15.92 -12.91 -2.78
CA ASP A 130 17.14 -12.15 -3.04
C ASP A 130 17.03 -11.29 -4.31
N ASN A 131 16.18 -11.69 -5.26
CA ASN A 131 15.94 -11.03 -6.53
C ASN A 131 14.86 -9.94 -6.46
N ILE A 132 14.13 -9.85 -5.34
CA ILE A 132 13.04 -8.88 -5.15
C ILE A 132 13.42 -7.87 -4.08
N ARG A 133 13.21 -6.58 -4.39
CA ARG A 133 13.21 -5.50 -3.41
C ARG A 133 11.88 -4.77 -3.43
N TRP A 134 11.52 -4.22 -2.28
CA TRP A 134 10.25 -3.52 -2.12
C TRP A 134 10.43 -2.01 -2.16
N LEU A 135 9.54 -1.32 -2.86
CA LEU A 135 9.30 0.10 -2.70
C LEU A 135 7.91 0.27 -2.08
N VAL A 136 7.79 1.22 -1.15
CA VAL A 136 6.49 1.58 -0.60
C VAL A 136 5.97 2.80 -1.33
N GLN A 137 4.83 2.64 -2.01
CA GLN A 137 4.14 3.74 -2.66
C GLN A 137 3.12 4.35 -1.71
N MET A 138 3.07 5.67 -1.66
CA MET A 138 2.23 6.49 -0.80
C MET A 138 1.23 7.26 -1.67
N PRO A 139 -0.01 6.78 -1.82
CA PRO A 139 -1.04 7.46 -2.60
C PRO A 139 -1.42 8.81 -1.97
N ARG A 140 -1.46 9.89 -2.76
CA ARG A 140 -1.81 11.24 -2.28
C ARG A 140 -3.33 11.43 -2.17
N LEU A 141 -3.96 10.69 -1.26
CA LEU A 141 -5.42 10.61 -1.09
C LEU A 141 -5.94 11.31 0.19
N TYR A 142 -5.27 12.38 0.62
CA TYR A 142 -5.66 13.11 1.84
C TYR A 142 -7.10 13.61 1.79
N ASP A 143 -7.52 14.16 0.65
CA ASP A 143 -8.89 14.64 0.39
C ASP A 143 -9.93 13.54 0.68
N VAL A 144 -9.71 12.32 0.18
CA VAL A 144 -10.59 11.17 0.41
C VAL A 144 -10.65 10.84 1.90
N TYR A 145 -9.52 10.81 2.60
CA TYR A 145 -9.48 10.50 4.03
C TYR A 145 -10.12 11.60 4.88
N ARG A 146 -9.97 12.84 4.46
CA ARG A 146 -10.53 14.02 5.12
C ARG A 146 -12.05 14.07 4.98
N SER A 147 -12.58 13.90 3.76
CA SER A 147 -14.03 13.84 3.51
C SER A 147 -14.70 12.69 4.28
N ASN A 148 -14.00 11.56 4.43
CA ASN A 148 -14.48 10.41 5.22
C ASN A 148 -14.21 10.53 6.73
N LYS A 149 -13.63 11.65 7.20
CA LYS A 149 -13.30 11.93 8.60
C LYS A 149 -12.40 10.87 9.25
N LEU A 150 -11.54 10.24 8.46
CA LEU A 150 -10.55 9.28 8.93
C LEU A 150 -9.34 9.98 9.56
N ILE A 151 -9.01 11.18 9.06
CA ILE A 151 -7.90 12.01 9.54
C ILE A 151 -8.33 13.45 9.80
N THR A 152 -7.66 14.09 10.75
CA THR A 152 -8.00 15.43 11.23
C THR A 152 -7.23 16.56 10.56
N ASN A 153 -5.99 16.30 10.16
CA ASN A 153 -5.11 17.25 9.47
C ASN A 153 -4.04 16.48 8.69
N PHE A 154 -3.22 17.20 7.92
CA PHE A 154 -2.14 16.57 7.14
C PHE A 154 -1.05 15.97 8.04
N GLN A 155 -0.80 16.55 9.21
CA GLN A 155 0.17 16.01 10.17
C GLN A 155 -0.14 14.56 10.54
N GLN A 156 -1.42 14.23 10.77
CA GLN A 156 -1.81 12.86 11.11
C GLN A 156 -1.46 11.85 9.99
N LEU A 157 -1.55 12.27 8.72
CA LEU A 157 -1.11 11.44 7.60
C LEU A 157 0.41 11.19 7.67
N ILE A 158 1.19 12.25 7.88
CA ILE A 158 2.66 12.16 8.00
C ILE A 158 3.07 11.31 9.21
N ASP A 159 2.39 11.47 10.34
CA ASP A 159 2.63 10.67 11.55
C ASP A 159 2.39 9.19 11.27
N ASN A 160 1.24 8.84 10.67
CA ASN A 160 0.93 7.46 10.31
C ASN A 160 1.95 6.84 9.36
N LEU A 161 2.56 7.65 8.47
CA LEU A 161 3.56 7.18 7.51
C LEU A 161 4.95 7.01 8.13
N PHE A 162 5.39 7.93 8.99
CA PHE A 162 6.79 7.98 9.45
C PHE A 162 7.00 7.61 10.92
N LEU A 163 6.05 7.88 11.81
CA LEU A 163 6.23 7.62 13.24
C LEU A 163 6.52 6.13 13.53
N PRO A 164 5.78 5.16 12.95
CA PRO A 164 6.10 3.73 13.15
C PRO A 164 7.52 3.35 12.69
N LEU A 165 8.04 4.04 11.67
CA LEU A 165 9.39 3.82 11.16
C LEU A 165 10.46 4.38 12.11
N PHE A 166 10.20 5.54 12.72
CA PHE A 166 11.06 6.09 13.76
C PHE A 166 11.07 5.21 15.01
N GLU A 167 9.89 4.73 15.45
CA GLU A 167 9.76 3.84 16.59
C GLU A 167 10.50 2.51 16.37
N ALA A 168 10.29 1.86 15.21
CA ALA A 168 11.01 0.64 14.85
C ALA A 168 12.52 0.86 14.66
N THR A 169 12.93 2.06 14.24
CA THR A 169 14.34 2.42 14.16
C THR A 169 14.91 2.68 15.55
N ASN A 170 14.14 3.21 16.51
CA ASN A 170 14.56 3.50 17.87
C ASN A 170 14.59 2.25 18.77
N ASN A 171 13.62 1.34 18.61
CA ASN A 171 13.60 0.08 19.32
C ASN A 171 13.23 -1.10 18.40
N PRO A 172 14.22 -1.66 17.68
CA PRO A 172 13.99 -2.82 16.80
C PRO A 172 13.42 -4.05 17.49
N GLU A 173 13.72 -4.24 18.79
CA GLU A 173 13.24 -5.39 19.55
C GLU A 173 11.75 -5.31 19.87
N ALA A 174 11.19 -4.10 19.99
CA ALA A 174 9.75 -3.89 20.15
C ALA A 174 8.97 -4.12 18.84
N HIS A 175 9.62 -3.94 17.68
CA HIS A 175 9.00 -4.10 16.36
C HIS A 175 9.83 -5.04 15.45
N PRO A 176 10.02 -6.32 15.83
CA PRO A 176 10.96 -7.21 15.15
C PRO A 176 10.56 -7.53 13.70
N GLU A 177 9.26 -7.72 13.45
CA GLU A 177 8.71 -8.00 12.12
C GLU A 177 8.90 -6.80 11.20
N LEU A 178 8.56 -5.61 11.67
CA LEU A 178 8.73 -4.36 10.93
C LEU A 178 10.21 -4.09 10.67
N HIS A 179 11.08 -4.26 11.67
CA HIS A 179 12.51 -4.12 11.48
C HIS A 179 13.06 -5.08 10.41
N CYS A 180 12.58 -6.32 10.36
CA CYS A 180 12.95 -7.29 9.33
C CYS A 180 12.47 -6.85 7.94
N PHE A 181 11.19 -6.45 7.82
CA PHE A 181 10.62 -5.95 6.56
C PHE A 181 11.40 -4.74 6.03
N LEU A 182 11.74 -3.79 6.90
CA LEU A 182 12.48 -2.59 6.53
C LEU A 182 13.87 -2.87 5.96
N LYS A 183 14.50 -4.03 6.22
CA LYS A 183 15.77 -4.41 5.59
C LYS A 183 15.63 -4.70 4.10
N GLN A 184 14.44 -5.09 3.66
CA GLN A 184 14.12 -5.44 2.28
C GLN A 184 13.55 -4.25 1.50
N LEU A 185 13.08 -3.23 2.22
CA LEU A 185 12.62 -1.97 1.68
C LEU A 185 13.79 -1.12 1.18
N VAL A 186 13.71 -0.65 -0.06
CA VAL A 186 14.75 0.19 -0.68
C VAL A 186 14.34 1.65 -0.83
N GLY A 187 13.05 1.95 -0.80
CA GLY A 187 12.61 3.32 -1.05
C GLY A 187 11.11 3.57 -0.90
N PHE A 188 10.79 4.84 -1.07
CA PHE A 188 9.43 5.37 -1.07
C PHE A 188 9.13 6.02 -2.41
N ASP A 189 7.88 5.90 -2.84
CA ASP A 189 7.33 6.42 -4.09
C ASP A 189 6.04 7.19 -3.75
N SER A 190 5.78 8.34 -4.38
CA SER A 190 4.56 9.13 -4.15
C SER A 190 3.72 9.10 -5.41
N VAL A 191 2.47 8.67 -5.29
CA VAL A 191 1.64 8.39 -6.46
C VAL A 191 0.29 9.09 -6.37
N ASP A 192 -0.13 9.78 -7.42
CA ASP A 192 -1.52 10.17 -7.68
C ASP A 192 -1.67 10.53 -9.17
N ASP A 193 -2.85 11.02 -9.54
CA ASP A 193 -3.13 11.61 -10.84
C ASP A 193 -2.40 12.94 -11.07
N GLU A 194 -1.28 12.89 -11.78
CA GLU A 194 -0.51 14.10 -12.16
C GLU A 194 -1.23 15.01 -13.16
N SER A 195 -2.41 14.62 -13.68
CA SER A 195 -3.22 15.47 -14.56
C SER A 195 -4.20 16.36 -13.80
N LYS A 196 -4.42 16.13 -12.50
CA LYS A 196 -5.28 16.98 -11.68
C LYS A 196 -4.68 18.39 -11.60
N PRO A 197 -5.47 19.44 -11.88
CA PRO A 197 -5.00 20.79 -11.65
C PRO A 197 -4.80 21.01 -10.15
N GLU A 198 -3.60 21.41 -9.78
CA GLU A 198 -3.25 21.77 -8.41
C GLU A 198 -2.98 23.27 -8.33
N HIS A 199 -3.23 23.87 -7.17
CA HIS A 199 -2.80 25.24 -6.90
C HIS A 199 -1.29 25.23 -6.61
N PRO A 200 -0.43 25.79 -7.49
CA PRO A 200 1.03 25.58 -7.42
C PRO A 200 1.72 26.40 -6.33
N VAL A 201 0.97 27.09 -5.47
CA VAL A 201 1.52 28.04 -4.50
C VAL A 201 2.02 27.27 -3.29
N PHE A 202 3.28 26.83 -3.34
CA PHE A 202 4.05 26.42 -2.17
C PHE A 202 4.99 27.56 -1.76
N ASP A 203 4.45 28.55 -1.07
CA ASP A 203 5.19 29.70 -0.54
C ASP A 203 5.32 29.66 0.99
N ARG A 204 5.83 30.73 1.58
CA ARG A 204 6.03 30.85 3.04
C ARG A 204 4.73 31.03 3.82
N GLU A 205 3.64 31.37 3.16
CA GLU A 205 2.33 31.62 3.76
C GLU A 205 1.49 30.34 3.85
N VAL A 206 1.95 29.27 3.18
CA VAL A 206 1.30 27.95 3.25
C VAL A 206 1.34 27.40 4.68
N PRO A 207 0.19 26.93 5.21
CA PRO A 207 0.11 26.43 6.58
C PRO A 207 0.97 25.19 6.80
N THR A 208 1.41 24.99 8.05
CA THR A 208 2.13 23.78 8.45
C THR A 208 1.19 22.56 8.45
N PRO A 209 1.72 21.31 8.46
CA PRO A 209 0.90 20.11 8.38
C PRO A 209 -0.15 20.01 9.49
N GLU A 210 0.15 20.55 10.67
CA GLU A 210 -0.78 20.56 11.81
C GLU A 210 -1.97 21.49 11.56
N GLN A 211 -1.74 22.56 10.81
CA GLN A 211 -2.70 23.60 10.48
C GLN A 211 -3.45 23.31 9.18
N TRP A 212 -2.90 22.46 8.31
CA TRP A 212 -3.58 22.00 7.09
C TRP A 212 -4.78 21.13 7.46
N THR A 213 -5.95 21.75 7.46
CA THR A 213 -7.24 21.15 7.86
C THR A 213 -8.30 21.26 6.76
N ASP A 214 -7.92 21.82 5.61
CA ASP A 214 -8.77 21.95 4.43
C ASP A 214 -9.24 20.56 3.96
N GLU A 215 -10.37 20.52 3.25
CA GLU A 215 -10.88 19.33 2.56
C GLU A 215 -10.15 19.11 1.24
N GLU A 216 -9.56 20.15 0.66
CA GLU A 216 -8.74 20.04 -0.54
C GLU A 216 -7.39 19.34 -0.29
N ASN A 217 -6.93 18.63 -1.32
CA ASN A 217 -5.66 17.93 -1.29
C ASN A 217 -4.49 18.94 -1.33
N PRO A 218 -3.46 18.81 -0.47
CA PRO A 218 -2.27 19.63 -0.58
C PRO A 218 -1.60 19.49 -1.96
N PRO A 219 -0.94 20.54 -2.47
CA PRO A 219 -0.19 20.46 -3.72
C PRO A 219 0.93 19.40 -3.67
N TYR A 220 1.30 18.84 -4.81
CA TYR A 220 2.38 17.86 -4.96
C TYR A 220 3.67 18.29 -4.26
N ALA A 221 4.09 19.55 -4.45
CA ALA A 221 5.29 20.10 -3.83
C ALA A 221 5.23 20.02 -2.30
N TYR A 222 4.05 20.18 -1.70
CA TYR A 222 3.82 20.07 -0.27
C TYR A 222 4.07 18.62 0.21
N TYR A 223 3.44 17.65 -0.47
CA TYR A 223 3.63 16.22 -0.19
C TYR A 223 5.10 15.83 -0.27
N VAL A 224 5.74 16.14 -1.39
CA VAL A 224 7.14 15.81 -1.65
C VAL A 224 8.04 16.43 -0.58
N TYR A 225 7.83 17.70 -0.21
CA TYR A 225 8.64 18.37 0.79
C TYR A 225 8.57 17.66 2.15
N TYR A 226 7.38 17.40 2.68
CA TYR A 226 7.25 16.79 4.01
C TYR A 226 7.64 15.31 4.02
N VAL A 227 7.33 14.56 2.96
CA VAL A 227 7.79 13.17 2.82
C VAL A 227 9.31 13.11 2.74
N TYR A 228 9.94 13.96 1.93
CA TYR A 228 11.38 14.00 1.77
C TYR A 228 12.11 14.46 3.05
N ALA A 229 11.61 15.51 3.72
CA ALA A 229 12.18 16.01 4.96
C ALA A 229 12.18 14.94 6.06
N ASN A 230 11.04 14.27 6.27
CA ASN A 230 10.93 13.18 7.25
C ASN A 230 11.83 11.99 6.88
N MET A 231 11.84 11.59 5.60
CA MET A 231 12.73 10.52 5.13
C MET A 231 14.21 10.87 5.35
N CYS A 232 14.63 12.11 5.13
CA CYS A 232 16.01 12.53 5.35
C CYS A 232 16.42 12.39 6.82
N VAL A 233 15.57 12.84 7.74
CA VAL A 233 15.81 12.71 9.20
C VAL A 233 15.83 11.24 9.61
N LEU A 234 14.86 10.45 9.12
CA LEU A 234 14.80 9.00 9.36
C LEU A 234 16.06 8.30 8.85
N ASN A 235 16.51 8.62 7.63
CA ASN A 235 17.72 8.04 7.06
C ASN A 235 18.96 8.39 7.86
N GLN A 236 19.08 9.64 8.33
CA GLN A 236 20.21 10.05 9.17
C GLN A 236 20.21 9.27 10.49
N PHE A 237 19.03 9.04 11.08
CA PHE A 237 18.88 8.23 12.29
C PHE A 237 19.20 6.75 12.05
N ARG A 238 18.67 6.16 10.97
CA ARG A 238 18.97 4.77 10.58
C ARG A 238 20.46 4.58 10.32
N LYS A 239 21.10 5.53 9.63
CA LYS A 239 22.54 5.53 9.34
C LYS A 239 23.38 5.62 10.60
N SER A 240 23.01 6.46 11.58
CA SER A 240 23.75 6.54 12.85
C SER A 240 23.68 5.24 13.66
N ARG A 241 22.64 4.42 13.42
CA ARG A 241 22.49 3.07 13.98
C ARG A 241 23.05 1.94 13.12
N GLY A 242 23.67 2.24 11.97
CA GLY A 242 24.20 1.23 11.05
C GLY A 242 23.12 0.41 10.31
N MET A 243 21.91 0.93 10.20
CA MET A 243 20.80 0.31 9.46
C MET A 243 20.76 0.78 8.00
N ASN A 244 20.01 0.08 7.14
CA ASN A 244 19.79 0.48 5.76
C ASN A 244 18.98 1.79 5.67
N THR A 245 19.21 2.56 4.61
CA THR A 245 18.50 3.81 4.31
C THR A 245 17.61 3.66 3.10
N PHE A 246 16.65 4.57 2.95
CA PHE A 246 15.66 4.56 1.88
C PHE A 246 15.95 5.66 0.85
N VAL A 247 15.57 5.40 -0.40
CA VAL A 247 15.62 6.40 -1.47
C VAL A 247 14.21 6.90 -1.77
N PHE A 248 14.06 8.21 -1.96
CA PHE A 248 12.80 8.76 -2.45
C PHE A 248 12.81 8.74 -3.98
N ARG A 249 11.84 8.06 -4.59
CA ARG A 249 11.66 7.88 -6.03
C ARG A 249 10.20 8.16 -6.41
N PRO A 250 9.76 9.44 -6.29
CA PRO A 250 8.42 9.86 -6.72
C PRO A 250 8.30 9.86 -8.26
#